data_AF-A0A0U2YZW1-F1
#
_entry.id   AF-A0A0U2YZW1-F1
#
_cell.length_a   1.000
_cell.length_b   1.000
_cell.length_c   1.000
_cell.angle_alpha   90.00
_cell.angle_beta   90.00
_cell.angle_gamma   90.00
#
_symmetry.space_group_name_H-M   'P 1'
#
loop_
_entity.id
_entity.type
_entity.pdbx_description
1 polymer ?
#
loop_
_entity_poly.entity_id
_entity_poly.type
_entity_poly.pdbx_seq_one_letter_code
_entity_poly.pdbx_strand_id
1 'polypeptide(L)' 'MTFEQKSRLDPERYAAAGGCFPVIVRNVGPVGTVAVSGLPQAEDHALVVRVLRQFLADGGDRSAD' A
#
# COMPACT_ATOMS: atom_id res chain seq x y z
N MET A 1 13.09 2.50 20.89
CA MET A 1 12.91 3.55 19.85
C MET A 1 11.98 3.00 18.79
N THR A 2 10.84 3.66 18.56
CA THR A 2 9.88 3.29 17.52
C THR A 2 10.41 3.67 16.12
N PHE A 3 9.78 3.17 15.06
CA PHE A 3 10.12 3.57 13.69
C PHE A 3 9.94 5.08 13.49
N GLU A 4 8.83 5.63 13.98
CA GLU A 4 8.53 7.08 13.94
C GLU A 4 9.69 7.92 14.49
N GLN A 5 10.20 7.56 15.66
CA GLN A 5 11.31 8.24 16.32
C GLN A 5 12.63 8.17 15.54
N LYS A 6 12.83 7.13 14.72
CA LYS A 6 14.03 6.97 13.87
C LYS A 6 13.90 7.66 12.51
N SER A 7 12.67 7.83 12.02
CA SER A 7 12.39 8.34 10.67
C SER A 7 12.76 9.81 10.48
N ARG A 8 12.79 10.60 11.58
CA ARG A 8 12.93 12.07 11.57
C ARG A 8 11.83 12.79 10.77
N LEU A 9 10.73 12.10 10.47
CA LEU A 9 9.54 12.67 9.85
C LEU A 9 8.62 13.25 10.92
N ASP A 10 7.87 14.27 10.53
CA ASP A 10 6.82 14.84 11.38
C ASP A 10 5.66 13.83 11.50
N PRO A 11 5.39 13.26 12.69
CA PRO A 11 4.37 12.24 12.87
C PRO A 11 2.94 12.77 12.68
N GLU A 12 2.74 14.09 12.69
CA GLU A 12 1.43 14.68 12.34
C GLU A 12 1.18 14.69 10.83
N ARG A 13 2.25 14.56 10.02
CA ARG A 13 2.18 14.55 8.55
C ARG A 13 2.42 13.18 7.94
N TYR A 14 3.19 12.33 8.62
CA TYR A 14 3.60 11.03 8.11
C TYR A 14 3.25 9.94 9.12
N ALA A 15 2.61 8.89 8.65
CA ALA A 15 2.27 7.73 9.45
C ALA A 15 2.96 6.47 8.91
N ALA A 16 3.70 5.76 9.75
CA ALA A 16 4.22 4.42 9.47
C ALA A 16 3.15 3.34 9.68
N ALA A 17 2.03 3.48 8.99
CA ALA A 17 0.90 2.56 9.01
C ALA A 17 0.99 1.51 7.88
N GLY A 18 0.40 0.33 8.11
CA GLY A 18 0.52 -0.85 7.23
C GLY A 18 -0.48 -0.90 6.07
N GLY A 19 -1.49 -0.05 6.05
CA GLY A 19 -2.58 -0.05 5.06
C GLY A 19 -2.26 0.57 3.70
N CYS A 20 -1.03 1.03 3.46
CA CYS A 20 -0.63 1.69 2.22
C CYS A 20 0.27 0.79 1.37
N PHE A 21 -0.05 0.63 0.08
CA PHE A 21 0.69 -0.20 -0.86
C PHE A 21 1.03 0.57 -2.15
N PRO A 22 2.29 0.53 -2.62
CA PRO A 22 2.71 1.28 -3.81
C PRO A 22 2.20 0.65 -5.12
N VAL A 23 1.84 1.49 -6.09
CA VAL A 23 1.51 1.10 -7.46
C VAL A 23 2.71 1.39 -8.36
N ILE A 24 3.30 0.32 -8.91
CA ILE A 24 4.49 0.40 -9.76
C ILE A 24 4.13 -0.12 -11.15
N VAL A 25 4.36 0.71 -12.16
CA VAL A 25 4.17 0.33 -13.56
C VAL A 25 5.52 -0.06 -14.15
N ARG A 26 5.56 -1.23 -14.80
CA ARG A 26 6.77 -1.75 -15.44
C ARG A 26 7.32 -0.72 -16.44
N ASN A 27 8.63 -0.47 -16.39
CA ASN A 27 9.34 0.51 -17.23
C ASN A 27 8.95 1.99 -17.03
N VAL A 28 8.02 2.32 -16.13
CA VAL A 28 7.64 3.70 -15.78
C VAL A 28 8.09 4.05 -14.35
N GLY A 29 7.95 3.11 -13.41
CA GLY A 29 8.26 3.33 -12.00
C GLY A 29 7.01 3.56 -11.13
N PRO A 30 7.16 4.15 -9.93
CA PRO A 30 6.04 4.39 -9.02
C PRO A 30 5.12 5.49 -9.57
N VAL A 31 3.82 5.21 -9.65
CA VAL A 31 2.82 6.14 -10.19
C VAL A 31 1.76 6.55 -9.16
N GLY A 32 1.74 5.90 -8.00
CA GLY A 32 0.77 6.20 -6.95
C GLY A 32 0.78 5.16 -5.82
N THR A 33 -0.25 5.24 -4.97
CA THR A 33 -0.47 4.32 -3.86
C THR A 33 -1.95 3.99 -3.72
N VAL A 34 -2.24 2.81 -3.17
CA VAL A 34 -3.57 2.45 -2.67
C VAL A 34 -3.48 2.40 -1.15
N ALA A 35 -4.41 3.06 -0.48
CA ALA A 35 -4.44 3.12 0.98
C ALA A 35 -5.80 2.66 1.53
N VAL A 36 -5.75 1.89 2.61
CA VAL A 36 -6.88 1.53 3.47
C VAL A 36 -6.59 2.06 4.86
N SER A 37 -7.62 2.60 5.52
CA SER A 37 -7.52 3.20 6.84
C SER A 37 -8.81 3.01 7.61
N GLY A 38 -8.71 2.82 8.92
CA GLY A 38 -9.83 2.77 9.85
C GLY A 38 -9.92 1.46 10.66
N LEU A 39 -9.10 0.46 10.33
CA LEU A 39 -8.98 -0.78 11.10
C LEU A 39 -7.71 -0.75 11.96
N PRO A 40 -7.48 -1.75 12.84
CA PRO A 40 -6.16 -1.99 13.40
C PRO A 40 -5.12 -2.13 12.28
N GLN A 41 -3.92 -1.55 12.47
CA GLN A 41 -2.90 -1.43 11.41
C GLN A 41 -2.59 -2.73 10.66
N ALA A 42 -2.55 -3.87 11.37
CA ALA A 42 -2.30 -5.18 10.78
C ALA A 42 -3.45 -5.65 9.88
N GLU A 43 -4.68 -5.25 10.21
CA GLU A 43 -5.89 -5.59 9.45
C GLU A 43 -6.02 -4.70 8.21
N ASP A 44 -5.72 -3.40 8.31
CA ASP A 44 -5.63 -2.52 7.13
C ASP A 44 -4.62 -3.08 6.12
N HIS A 45 -3.45 -3.54 6.59
CA HIS A 45 -2.45 -4.21 5.77
C HIS A 45 -2.98 -5.51 5.13
N ALA A 46 -3.59 -6.38 5.94
CA ALA A 46 -4.13 -7.65 5.46
C ALA A 46 -5.22 -7.44 4.39
N LEU A 47 -6.06 -6.42 4.58
CA LEU A 47 -7.14 -6.08 3.66
C LEU A 47 -6.60 -5.61 2.30
N VAL A 48 -5.71 -4.61 2.27
CA VAL A 48 -5.17 -4.10 1.00
C VAL A 48 -4.41 -5.18 0.23
N VAL A 49 -3.59 -5.99 0.91
CA VAL A 49 -2.84 -7.08 0.27
C VAL A 49 -3.78 -8.15 -0.30
N ARG A 50 -4.82 -8.54 0.44
CA ARG A 50 -5.79 -9.53 -0.02
C ARG A 50 -6.53 -9.06 -1.28
N VAL A 51 -7.02 -7.83 -1.28
CA VAL A 51 -7.77 -7.26 -2.41
C VAL A 51 -6.88 -7.15 -3.64
N LEU A 52 -5.65 -6.65 -3.50
CA LEU A 52 -4.72 -6.55 -4.63
C LEU A 52 -4.39 -7.92 -5.21
N ARG A 53 -4.19 -8.95 -4.37
CA ARG A 53 -3.96 -10.32 -4.84
C ARG A 53 -5.16 -10.87 -5.61
N GLN A 54 -6.38 -10.65 -5.11
CA GLN A 54 -7.61 -11.07 -5.79
C GLN A 54 -7.76 -10.36 -7.14
N PHE A 55 -7.59 -9.04 -7.17
CA PHE A 55 -7.66 -8.25 -8.40
C PHE A 55 -6.67 -8.74 -9.47
N LEU A 56 -5.45 -9.08 -9.08
CA LEU A 56 -4.44 -9.62 -9.99
C LEU A 56 -4.77 -11.05 -10.46
N ALA A 57 -5.36 -11.88 -9.59
CA ALA A 57 -5.78 -13.25 -9.93
C ALA A 57 -7.00 -13.27 -10.87
N ASP A 58 -7.92 -12.32 -10.72
CA ASP A 58 -9.17 -12.22 -11.50
C ASP A 58 -8.95 -11.64 -12.92
N GLY A 59 -7.69 -11.45 -13.33
CA GLY A 59 -7.36 -10.99 -14.67
C GLY A 59 -7.38 -9.48 -14.81
N GLY A 60 -6.84 -8.75 -13.83
CA GLY A 60 -6.39 -7.36 -14.02
C GLY A 60 -5.42 -7.15 -15.20
N ASP A 61 -5.07 -8.23 -15.90
CA ASP A 61 -4.27 -8.35 -17.12
C ASP A 61 -5.10 -8.92 -18.30
N ARG A 62 -6.23 -8.30 -18.64
CA ARG A 62 -6.95 -8.55 -19.92
C ARG A 62 -6.68 -7.45 -20.97
N SER A 63 -5.57 -6.72 -20.82
CA SER A 63 -5.22 -5.55 -21.62
C SER A 63 -3.83 -5.71 -22.24
N ALA A 64 -3.54 -6.88 -22.79
CA ALA A 64 -2.33 -7.14 -23.58
C ALA A 64 -2.59 -8.06 -24.79
N ASP A 65 -3.85 -8.25 -25.17
CA ASP A 65 -4.25 -8.79 -26.48
C ASP A 65 -4.64 -7.64 -27.43
#